data_AF-A0A353QIG9-F1
#
_entry.id   AF-A0A353QIG9-F1
#
_cell.length_a   1.000
_cell.length_b   1.000
_cell.length_c   1.000
_cell.angle_alpha   90.00
_cell.angle_beta   90.00
_cell.angle_gamma   90.00
#
_symmetry.space_group_name_H-M   'P 1'
#
loop_
_entity.id
_entity.type
_entity.pdbx_description
1 polymer ?
#
loop_
_entity_poly.entity_id
_entity_poly.type
_entity_poly.pdbx_seq_one_letter_code
_entity_poly.pdbx_strand_id
1 'polypeptide(L)' 'EDSHLGDFIEDHDAPAPAEAASFRLLKEQLEEVLDTLTPREERVLRLRFGLEDGRARTLEEVGQVFG' A
#
# COMPACT_ATOMS: atom_id res chain seq x y z
N GLU A 1 -25.67 -34.13 6.84
CA GLU A 1 -24.60 -33.26 7.36
C GLU A 1 -23.28 -33.88 6.93
N ASP A 2 -22.80 -33.52 5.74
CA ASP A 2 -21.53 -34.01 5.21
C ASP A 2 -20.54 -32.84 5.28
N SER A 3 -19.85 -32.73 6.42
CA SER A 3 -18.73 -31.82 6.54
C SER A 3 -17.46 -32.55 6.09
N HIS A 4 -16.76 -31.95 5.13
CA HIS A 4 -15.50 -32.47 4.62
C HIS A 4 -14.33 -31.87 5.39
N LEU A 5 -13.20 -32.58 5.47
CA LEU A 5 -12.01 -32.10 6.19
C LEU A 5 -11.56 -30.70 5.73
N GLY A 6 -11.76 -30.40 4.44
CA GLY A 6 -11.46 -29.09 3.85
C GLY A 6 -12.27 -27.93 4.44
N ASP A 7 -13.45 -28.19 5.00
CA ASP A 7 -14.30 -27.17 5.63
C ASP A 7 -13.71 -26.66 6.96
N PHE A 8 -12.70 -27.35 7.51
CA PHE A 8 -12.02 -27.00 8.75
C PHE A 8 -10.59 -26.50 8.55
N ILE A 9 -10.10 -26.45 7.31
CA ILE A 9 -8.77 -25.94 7.01
C ILE A 9 -8.89 -24.42 6.83
N GLU A 10 -8.43 -23.68 7.84
CA GLU A 10 -8.35 -22.23 7.78
C GLU A 10 -7.22 -21.81 6.83
N ASP A 11 -7.51 -20.85 5.95
CA ASP A 11 -6.50 -20.19 5.14
C ASP A 11 -5.86 -19.07 5.96
N HIS A 12 -4.70 -19.37 6.56
CA HIS A 12 -3.94 -18.41 7.36
C HIS A 12 -3.22 -17.35 6.52
N ASP A 13 -3.15 -17.51 5.20
CA ASP A 13 -2.55 -16.52 4.29
C ASP A 13 -3.58 -15.47 3.85
N ALA A 14 -4.87 -15.75 4.01
CA ALA A 14 -5.94 -14.81 3.71
C ALA A 14 -6.06 -13.73 4.81
N PRO A 15 -5.97 -12.44 4.47
CA PRO A 15 -6.14 -11.38 5.46
C PRO A 15 -7.58 -11.39 5.99
N ALA A 16 -7.74 -11.16 7.30
CA ALA A 16 -9.06 -11.07 7.89
C ALA A 16 -9.85 -9.91 7.24
N PRO A 17 -11.18 -10.02 7.06
CA PRO A 17 -11.96 -8.97 6.42
C PRO A 17 -11.81 -7.58 7.06
N ALA A 18 -11.65 -7.53 8.39
CA ALA A 18 -11.41 -6.30 9.13
C ALA A 18 -10.04 -5.68 8.81
N GLU A 19 -8.99 -6.50 8.66
CA GLU A 19 -7.65 -6.04 8.29
C GLU A 19 -7.63 -5.51 6.86
N ALA A 20 -8.24 -6.23 5.92
CA ALA A 20 -8.36 -5.80 4.53
C ALA A 20 -9.13 -4.48 4.40
N ALA A 21 -10.21 -4.29 5.18
CA ALA A 21 -10.95 -3.04 5.23
C ALA A 21 -10.08 -1.91 5.81
N SER A 22 -9.37 -2.17 6.90
CA SER A 22 -8.50 -1.17 7.55
C SER A 22 -7.36 -0.72 6.63
N PHE A 23 -6.75 -1.66 5.91
CA PHE A 23 -5.71 -1.36 4.92
C PHE A 23 -6.24 -0.50 3.76
N ARG A 24 -7.46 -0.79 3.29
CA ARG A 24 -8.11 0.03 2.24
C ARG A 24 -8.34 1.47 2.72
N LEU A 25 -8.91 1.64 3.92
CA LEU A 25 -9.15 2.97 4.49
C LEU A 25 -7.86 3.76 4.68
N LEU A 26 -6.79 3.11 5.15
CA LEU A 26 -5.48 3.75 5.27
C LEU A 26 -4.95 4.21 3.90
N LYS A 27 -5.11 3.39 2.86
CA LYS A 27 -4.69 3.74 1.50
C LYS A 27 -5.47 4.95 0.99
N GLU A 28 -6.79 4.99 1.19
CA GLU A 28 -7.64 6.12 0.79
C GLU A 28 -7.23 7.42 1.48
N GLN A 29 -7.00 7.37 2.80
CA GLN A 29 -6.52 8.54 3.56
C GLN A 29 -5.13 9.01 3.10
N LEU A 30 -4.24 8.08 2.77
CA LEU A 30 -2.91 8.43 2.25
C LEU A 30 -3.02 9.16 0.91
N GLU A 31 -3.87 8.69 0.00
CA GLU A 31 -4.11 9.37 -1.28
C GLU A 31 -4.69 10.78 -1.07
N GLU A 32 -5.68 10.94 -0.17
CA GLU A 32 -6.25 12.25 0.16
C GLU A 32 -5.18 13.24 0.68
N VAL A 33 -4.23 12.77 1.50
CA VAL A 33 -3.13 13.61 1.99
C VAL A 33 -2.15 13.94 0.88
N LEU A 34 -1.81 12.98 0.01
CA LEU A 34 -0.92 13.19 -1.13
C LEU A 34 -1.49 14.23 -2.10
N ASP A 35 -2.79 14.23 -2.33
CA ASP A 35 -3.50 15.20 -3.18
C ASP A 35 -3.44 16.64 -2.66
N THR A 36 -3.10 16.85 -1.39
CA THR A 36 -2.91 18.21 -0.83
C THR A 36 -1.55 18.82 -1.14
N LEU A 37 -0.62 18.02 -1.66
CA LEU A 37 0.75 18.44 -1.94
C LEU A 37 0.90 19.01 -3.34
N THR A 38 2.02 19.69 -3.60
CA THR A 38 2.36 20.06 -4.98
C THR A 38 2.67 18.81 -5.81
N PRO A 39 2.48 18.84 -7.14
CA PRO A 39 2.80 17.68 -8.01
C PRO A 39 4.25 17.20 -7.88
N ARG A 40 5.18 18.09 -7.50
CA ARG A 40 6.58 17.73 -7.25
C ARG A 40 6.75 16.99 -5.93
N GLU A 41 6.16 17.48 -4.85
CA GLU A 41 6.24 16.87 -3.51
C GLU A 41 5.57 15.52 -3.47
N GLU A 42 4.35 15.41 -4.02
CA GLU A 42 3.63 14.15 -4.16
C GLU A 42 4.50 13.10 -4.85
N ARG A 43 5.07 13.46 -6.02
CA ARG A 43 5.88 12.55 -6.81
C ARG A 43 7.20 12.17 -6.13
N VAL A 44 7.80 13.09 -5.37
CA VAL A 44 8.95 12.79 -4.50
C VAL A 44 8.57 11.73 -3.46
N LEU A 45 7.44 11.86 -2.78
CA LEU A 45 6.99 10.91 -1.77
C LEU A 45 6.65 9.54 -2.37
N ARG A 46 5.90 9.51 -3.48
CA ARG A 46 5.57 8.27 -4.20
C ARG A 46 6.83 7.48 -4.56
N LEU A 47 7.84 8.15 -5.09
CA LEU A 47 9.12 7.53 -5.43
C LEU A 47 9.95 7.13 -4.21
N ARG A 48 10.03 7.99 -3.18
CA ARG A 48 10.83 7.73 -1.97
C ARG A 48 10.35 6.48 -1.25
N PHE A 49 9.04 6.32 -1.14
CA PHE A 49 8.40 5.25 -0.36
C PHE A 49 7.90 4.08 -1.21
N GLY A 50 8.03 4.14 -2.54
CA GLY A 50 7.59 3.07 -3.44
C GLY A 50 6.08 2.88 -3.43
N LEU A 51 5.32 3.97 -3.34
CA LEU A 51 3.85 3.92 -3.19
C LEU A 51 3.14 3.43 -4.47
N GLU A 52 3.84 3.41 -5.61
CA GLU A 52 3.32 2.92 -6.90
C GLU A 52 3.89 1.56 -7.29
N ASP A 53 5.22 1.39 -7.19
CA ASP A 53 5.95 0.22 -7.70
C ASP A 53 6.44 -0.72 -6.60
N GLY A 54 6.15 -0.42 -5.33
CA GLY A 54 6.62 -1.17 -4.16
C GLY A 54 8.11 -1.02 -3.88
N ARG A 55 8.84 -0.18 -4.66
CA ARG A 55 10.29 -0.02 -4.54
C ARG A 55 10.63 1.36 -3.99
N ALA A 56 10.95 1.40 -2.70
CA ALA A 56 11.51 2.60 -2.08
C ALA A 56 12.84 2.99 -2.73
N ARG A 57 13.04 4.30 -2.92
CA ARG A 57 14.26 4.90 -3.48
C ARG A 57 14.96 5.74 -2.42
N THR A 58 16.27 5.98 -2.52
CA THR A 58 16.97 6.92 -1.63
C THR A 58 16.68 8.37 -2.01
N LEU A 59 16.98 9.32 -1.12
CA LEU A 59 16.87 10.75 -1.47
C LEU A 59 17.80 11.14 -2.63
N GLU A 60 18.95 10.49 -2.74
CA GLU A 60 19.89 10.69 -3.84
C GLU A 60 19.31 10.18 -5.17
N GLU A 61 18.76 8.96 -5.19
CA GLU A 61 18.09 8.40 -6.38
C GLU A 61 16.87 9.23 -6.79
N VAL A 62 16.09 9.72 -5.83
CA VAL A 62 15.00 10.66 -6.11
C VAL A 62 15.55 11.97 -6.67
N GLY A 63 16.63 12.50 -6.09
CA GLY A 63 17.32 13.69 -6.57
C GLY A 63 17.76 13.59 -8.02
N GLN A 64 18.27 12.43 -8.46
CA GLN A 64 18.65 12.17 -9.85
C GLN A 64 17.48 12.23 -10.85
N VAL A 65 16.25 11.98 -10.40
CA VAL A 65 15.04 12.02 -11.25
C VAL A 65 14.51 13.45 -11.42
N PHE A 66 14.77 14.34 -10.47
CA PHE A 66 14.22 15.70 -10.42
C PHE A 66 15.26 16.83 -10.54
N GLY A 67 16.54 16.47 -10.66
CA GLY A 67 17.69 17.35 -10.80
C GLY A 67 17.92 17.81 -12.23
#